data_AF-A0A3S2F1S3-F1
#
_entry.id   AF-A0A3S2F1S3-F1
#
_cell.length_a   1.000
_cell.length_b   1.000
_cell.length_c   1.000
_cell.angle_alpha   90.00
_cell.angle_beta   90.00
_cell.angle_gamma   90.00
#
_symmetry.space_group_name_H-M   'P 1'
#
loop_
_entity.id
_entity.type
_entity.pdbx_description
1 polymer ?
#
loop_
_entity_poly.entity_id
_entity_poly.type
_entity_poly.pdbx_seq_one_letter_code
_entity_poly.pdbx_strand_id
1 'polypeptide(L)' 'MLASAHNGDLANARKYGLMTGFFLRPTEFGPNQAIDLAAEADWDVIADDIEDMATKLDT' A
#
# COMPACT_ATOMS: atom_id res chain seq x y z
N MET A 1 -3.56 9.12 -7.47
CA MET A 1 -2.96 8.24 -6.46
C MET A 1 -2.85 6.83 -7.05
N LEU A 2 -1.78 6.09 -6.76
CA LEU A 2 -1.74 4.64 -6.93
C LEU A 2 -1.92 3.99 -5.55
N ALA A 3 -2.90 3.09 -5.43
CA ALA A 3 -3.06 2.24 -4.28
C ALA A 3 -2.58 0.81 -4.62
N SER A 4 -1.64 0.26 -3.86
CA SER A 4 -1.07 -1.07 -4.09
C SER A 4 -0.67 -1.74 -2.77
N ALA A 5 -0.68 -3.07 -2.75
CA ALA A 5 -0.11 -3.86 -1.68
C ALA A 5 1.42 -4.00 -1.80
N HIS A 6 2.00 -3.61 -2.95
CA HIS A 6 3.42 -3.80 -3.25
C HIS A 6 4.21 -2.49 -3.10
N ASN A 7 5.21 -2.47 -2.23
CA ASN A 7 6.03 -1.28 -1.97
C ASN A 7 6.80 -0.83 -3.22
N GLY A 8 7.21 -1.77 -4.09
CA GLY A 8 7.90 -1.48 -5.34
C GLY A 8 7.07 -0.65 -6.33
N ASP A 9 5.76 -0.92 -6.41
CA ASP A 9 4.83 -0.15 -7.25
C ASP A 9 4.70 1.28 -6.73
N LEU A 10 4.53 1.42 -5.42
CA LEU A 10 4.40 2.73 -4.77
C LEU A 10 5.68 3.57 -4.91
N ALA A 11 6.85 2.94 -4.72
CA ALA A 11 8.14 3.59 -4.92
C ALA A 11 8.30 4.11 -6.35
N ASN A 12 7.83 3.36 -7.36
CA ASN A 12 7.88 3.81 -8.75
C ASN A 12 6.83 4.88 -9.06
N ALA A 13 5.60 4.74 -8.57
CA ALA A 13 4.55 5.74 -8.74
C ALA A 13 4.96 7.11 -8.18
N ARG A 14 5.59 7.12 -7.00
CA ARG A 14 6.11 8.34 -6.37
C ARG A 14 7.15 9.05 -7.23
N LYS A 15 8.04 8.32 -7.93
CA LYS A 15 9.04 8.92 -8.85
C LYS A 15 8.39 9.71 -9.99
N TYR A 16 7.15 9.39 -10.34
CA TYR A 16 6.37 10.07 -11.37
C TYR A 16 5.34 11.06 -10.81
N GLY A 17 5.42 11.39 -9.51
CA GLY A 17 4.58 12.41 -8.89
C GLY A 17 3.16 11.95 -8.54
N LEU A 18 2.89 10.64 -8.53
CA LEU A 18 1.62 10.14 -8.01
C LEU A 18 1.66 10.11 -6.48
N MET A 19 0.54 10.47 -5.85
CA MET A 19 0.25 10.07 -4.46
C MET A 19 0.20 8.54 -4.34
N THR A 20 0.45 8.01 -3.16
CA THR A 20 0.70 6.61 -2.85
C THR A 20 -0.17 6.12 -1.70
N GLY A 21 -0.84 4.98 -1.88
CA GLY A 21 -1.64 4.32 -0.84
C GLY A 21 -1.21 2.87 -0.66
N PHE A 22 -0.71 2.49 0.50
CA PHE A 22 -0.44 1.10 0.85
C PHE A 22 -1.64 0.47 1.55
N PHE A 23 -1.99 -0.76 1.18
CA PHE A 23 -2.89 -1.61 1.97
C PHE A 23 -2.31 -3.02 2.12
N LEU A 24 -2.50 -3.64 3.29
CA LEU A 24 -1.87 -4.91 3.58
C LEU A 24 -2.58 -6.09 2.88
N ARG A 25 -1.79 -7.00 2.29
CA ARG A 25 -2.23 -8.32 1.84
C ARG A 25 -1.25 -9.37 2.37
N PRO A 26 -1.40 -9.83 3.62
CA PRO A 26 -0.35 -10.60 4.30
C PRO A 26 -0.25 -12.06 3.84
N THR A 27 -1.20 -12.51 3.01
CA THR A 27 -1.30 -13.89 2.52
C THR A 27 -1.51 -13.95 1.00
N GLU A 28 -1.14 -12.90 0.25
CA GLU A 28 -1.20 -12.88 -1.21
C GLU A 28 -0.40 -14.05 -1.81
N PHE A 29 0.79 -14.30 -1.26
CA PHE A 29 1.67 -15.40 -1.66
C PHE A 29 1.50 -16.66 -0.77
N GLY A 30 0.43 -16.72 0.03
CA GLY A 30 0.18 -17.79 0.99
C GLY A 30 0.81 -17.56 2.39
N PRO A 31 0.76 -18.57 3.27
CA PRO A 31 1.09 -18.39 4.70
C PRO A 31 2.58 -18.10 4.99
N ASN A 32 3.46 -18.30 4.02
CA ASN A 32 4.91 -18.07 4.14
C ASN A 32 5.36 -16.81 3.38
N GLN A 33 4.45 -15.87 3.09
CA GLN A 33 4.81 -14.59 2.49
C GLN A 33 5.88 -13.90 3.34
N ALA A 34 6.89 -13.33 2.68
CA ALA A 34 8.06 -12.74 3.33
C ALA A 34 8.33 -11.29 2.89
N ILE A 35 7.54 -10.77 1.96
CA ILE A 35 7.66 -9.42 1.39
C ILE A 35 6.32 -8.70 1.50
N ASP A 36 6.37 -7.36 1.44
CA ASP A 36 5.17 -6.50 1.45
C ASP A 36 4.26 -6.74 2.67
N LEU A 37 4.88 -7.10 3.81
CA LEU A 37 4.19 -7.32 5.08
C LEU A 37 4.03 -6.04 5.91
N ALA A 38 4.59 -4.92 5.44
CA ALA A 38 4.47 -3.61 6.03
C ALA A 38 4.78 -2.53 4.98
N ALA A 39 4.40 -1.29 5.27
CA ALA A 39 4.88 -0.14 4.53
C ALA A 39 6.38 0.05 4.76
N GLU A 40 7.17 0.13 3.69
CA GLU A 40 8.62 0.35 3.73
C GLU A 40 9.01 1.83 3.64
N ALA A 41 8.05 2.71 3.40
CA ALA A 41 8.23 4.16 3.36
C ALA A 41 6.98 4.89 3.91
N ASP A 42 7.09 6.21 4.01
CA ASP A 42 6.04 7.14 4.39
C ASP A 42 5.02 7.37 3.26
N TRP A 43 4.33 6.31 2.82
CA TRP A 43 3.24 6.42 1.84
C TRP A 43 2.15 7.40 2.31
N ASP A 44 1.51 8.12 1.38
CA ASP A 44 0.56 9.17 1.72
C ASP A 44 -0.64 8.64 2.52
N VAL A 45 -1.05 7.40 2.23
CA VAL A 45 -2.04 6.66 3.01
C VAL A 45 -1.51 5.25 3.28
N ILE A 46 -1.59 4.81 4.53
CA ILE A 46 -1.30 3.44 4.94
C ILE A 46 -2.58 2.90 5.58
N ALA A 47 -3.08 1.79 5.07
CA ALA A 47 -4.34 1.17 5.48
C ALA A 47 -4.20 -0.33 5.75
N ASP A 48 -5.11 -0.86 6.55
CA ASP A 48 -5.15 -2.30 6.86
C ASP A 48 -5.74 -3.10 5.70
N ASP A 49 -6.73 -2.52 5.00
CA ASP A 49 -7.37 -3.08 3.81
C ASP A 49 -7.98 -1.96 2.94
N ILE A 50 -8.79 -2.35 1.95
CA ILE A 50 -9.41 -1.40 1.01
C ILE A 50 -10.56 -0.62 1.68
N GLU A 51 -11.26 -1.18 2.67
CA GLU A 51 -12.34 -0.50 3.38
C GLU A 51 -11.79 0.57 4.32
N ASP A 52 -10.71 0.26 5.04
CA ASP A 52 -9.95 1.23 5.85
C ASP A 52 -9.34 2.32 4.95
N MET A 53 -8.84 1.96 3.77
CA MET A 53 -8.36 2.95 2.79
C MET A 53 -9.47 3.90 2.33
N ALA A 54 -10.66 3.37 2.02
CA ALA A 54 -11.82 4.19 1.65
C ALA A 54 -12.19 5.14 2.81
N THR A 55 -12.21 4.64 4.05
CA THR A 55 -12.47 5.44 5.25
C THR A 55 -11.46 6.58 5.42
N LYS A 56 -10.18 6.34 5.16
CA LYS A 56 -9.11 7.34 5.25
C LYS A 56 -9.12 8.39 4.14
N LEU A 57 -9.75 8.10 3.00
CA LEU A 57 -9.85 9.01 1.86
C LEU A 57 -11.11 9.86 1.87
N ASP A 58 -12.12 9.52 2.69
CA ASP A 58 -13.40 10.26 2.78
C ASP A 58 -13.32 11.51 3.67
N THR A 59 -12.12 12.05 3.90
CA THR A 59 -11.84 13.23 4.75
C THR A 59 -10.96 14.23 4.02
#